data_AF-A0A6P4JP18-F1
#
_entry.id   AF-A0A6P4JP18-F1
#
_cell.length_a   1.000
_cell.length_b   1.000
_cell.length_c   1.000
_cell.angle_alpha   90.00
_cell.angle_beta   90.00
_cell.angle_gamma   90.00
#
_symmetry.space_group_name_H-M   'P 1'
#
loop_
_entity.id
_entity.type
_entity.pdbx_description
1 polymer ?
#
loop_
_entity_poly.entity_id
_entity_poly.type
_entity_poly.pdbx_seq_one_letter_code
_entity_poly.pdbx_strand_id
1 'polypeptide(L)'
;MTQKDINVVLLNYHNRLQRMYDKQNSMELRERRLTKEVSKIQDNFMAIKEACMEQQRDCKVQKVLRQRRHEMEERVAFEKLLAEELEDTRQRNLSMSEQLKQQRSQKRQISNELMDCIHTLKETTGIYLKQEALPARVQGVVARTGTNCDQWIPFDLGATDTEGFESLFQTLQNANVDVEKWRQLVSLAADFSTTESRSSTTPRKDDAKCIPIIEIDLTSPPNQV
;
A
#
# COMPACT_ATOMS: atom_id res chain seq x y z
N MET A 1 -64.51 -107.53 22.01
CA MET A 1 -64.33 -106.15 22.54
C MET A 1 -65.67 -105.68 23.06
N THR A 2 -65.71 -105.11 24.26
CA THR A 2 -66.94 -104.55 24.83
C THR A 2 -67.12 -103.10 24.38
N GLN A 3 -68.36 -102.59 24.38
CA GLN A 3 -68.67 -101.17 24.05
C GLN A 3 -67.81 -100.18 24.86
N LYS A 4 -67.43 -100.56 26.10
CA LYS A 4 -66.56 -99.78 26.98
C LYS A 4 -65.15 -99.63 26.41
N ASP A 5 -64.57 -100.68 25.83
CA ASP A 5 -63.21 -100.65 25.27
C ASP A 5 -63.14 -99.72 24.05
N ILE A 6 -64.17 -99.74 23.21
CA ILE A 6 -64.28 -98.86 22.03
C ILE A 6 -64.38 -97.38 22.47
N ASN A 7 -65.21 -97.09 23.48
CA ASN A 7 -65.34 -95.74 24.03
C ASN A 7 -64.04 -95.20 24.64
N VAL A 8 -63.26 -96.05 25.32
CA VAL A 8 -61.95 -95.67 25.87
C VAL A 8 -60.93 -95.35 24.78
N VAL A 9 -60.90 -96.13 23.70
CA VAL A 9 -60.02 -95.85 22.54
C VAL A 9 -60.42 -94.55 21.85
N LEU A 10 -61.71 -94.32 21.62
CA LEU A 10 -62.22 -93.09 21.01
C LEU A 10 -61.94 -91.86 21.88
N LEU A 11 -62.12 -91.97 23.20
CA LEU A 11 -61.81 -90.89 24.14
C LEU A 11 -60.30 -90.58 24.18
N ASN A 12 -59.44 -91.60 24.17
CA ASN A 12 -57.99 -91.41 24.09
C ASN A 12 -57.55 -90.75 22.78
N TYR A 13 -58.18 -91.14 21.66
CA TYR A 13 -57.92 -90.53 20.36
C TYR A 13 -58.37 -89.07 20.32
N HIS A 14 -59.57 -88.77 20.85
CA HIS A 14 -60.07 -87.40 21.01
C HIS A 14 -59.13 -86.53 21.86
N ASN A 15 -58.72 -87.02 23.03
CA ASN A 15 -57.79 -86.31 23.92
C ASN A 15 -56.41 -86.07 23.30
N ARG A 16 -55.98 -86.94 22.38
CA ARG A 16 -54.73 -86.76 21.62
C ARG A 16 -54.90 -85.69 20.54
N LEU A 17 -56.00 -85.73 19.79
CA LEU A 17 -56.32 -84.72 18.77
C LEU A 17 -56.45 -83.34 19.40
N GLN A 18 -57.16 -83.23 20.53
CA GLN A 18 -57.32 -81.98 21.26
C GLN A 18 -55.97 -81.39 21.68
N ARG A 19 -55.08 -82.21 22.27
CA ARG A 19 -53.72 -81.78 22.62
C ARG A 19 -52.90 -81.30 21.42
N MET A 20 -53.05 -81.92 20.26
CA MET A 20 -52.38 -81.44 19.04
C MET A 20 -52.95 -80.10 18.57
N TYR A 21 -54.27 -79.92 18.64
CA TYR A 21 -54.95 -78.69 18.26
C TYR A 21 -54.59 -77.53 19.20
N ASP A 22 -54.56 -77.78 20.51
CA ASP A 22 -54.13 -76.78 21.51
C ASP A 22 -52.66 -76.38 21.31
N LYS A 23 -51.79 -77.35 20.98
CA LYS A 23 -50.39 -77.07 20.66
C LYS A 23 -50.28 -76.22 19.39
N GLN A 24 -51.04 -76.52 18.34
CA GLN A 24 -51.08 -75.73 17.12
C GLN A 24 -51.51 -74.29 17.41
N ASN A 25 -52.61 -74.10 18.14
CA ASN A 25 -53.11 -72.79 18.56
C ASN A 25 -52.06 -72.01 19.36
N SER A 26 -51.37 -72.68 20.28
CA SER A 26 -50.29 -72.06 21.06
C SER A 26 -49.10 -71.65 20.18
N MET A 27 -48.74 -72.43 19.16
CA MET A 27 -47.66 -72.08 18.23
C MET A 27 -48.06 -70.88 17.37
N GLU A 28 -49.27 -70.88 16.81
CA GLU A 28 -49.76 -69.74 16.01
C GLU A 28 -49.78 -68.44 16.82
N LEU A 29 -50.19 -68.49 18.10
CA LEU A 29 -50.17 -67.32 18.97
C LEU A 29 -48.75 -66.81 19.23
N ARG A 30 -47.76 -67.72 19.32
CA ARG A 30 -46.35 -67.36 19.48
C ARG A 30 -45.79 -66.78 18.19
N GLU A 31 -46.09 -67.36 17.04
CA GLU A 31 -45.71 -66.84 15.72
C GLU A 31 -46.26 -65.43 15.50
N ARG A 32 -47.56 -65.20 15.76
CA ARG A 32 -48.16 -63.85 15.67
C ARG A 32 -47.48 -62.84 16.59
N ARG A 33 -47.06 -63.26 17.80
CA ARG A 33 -46.29 -62.40 18.71
C ARG A 33 -44.90 -62.10 18.14
N LEU A 34 -44.20 -63.11 17.63
CA LEU A 34 -42.90 -62.92 17.00
C LEU A 34 -42.98 -62.00 15.79
N THR A 35 -43.97 -62.17 14.91
CA THR A 35 -44.17 -61.29 13.75
C THR A 35 -44.38 -59.84 14.17
N LYS A 36 -45.15 -59.58 15.24
CA LYS A 36 -45.36 -58.23 15.78
C LYS A 36 -44.09 -57.62 16.37
N GLU A 37 -43.28 -58.41 17.07
CA GLU A 37 -42.01 -57.92 17.61
C GLU A 37 -40.98 -57.67 16.50
N VAL A 38 -40.92 -58.55 15.50
CA VAL A 38 -40.08 -58.35 14.31
C VAL A 38 -40.50 -57.09 13.56
N SER A 39 -41.79 -56.85 13.36
CA SER A 39 -42.26 -55.64 12.67
C SER A 39 -41.88 -54.37 13.44
N LYS A 40 -42.06 -54.35 14.77
CA LYS A 40 -41.63 -53.20 15.61
C LYS A 40 -40.13 -52.97 15.55
N ILE A 41 -39.33 -54.04 15.59
CA ILE A 41 -37.87 -53.94 15.49
C ILE A 41 -37.48 -53.35 14.13
N GLN A 42 -38.13 -53.81 13.06
CA GLN A 42 -37.89 -53.32 11.70
C GLN A 42 -38.26 -51.84 11.56
N ASP A 43 -39.41 -51.42 12.08
CA ASP A 43 -39.86 -50.02 12.06
C ASP A 43 -38.86 -49.13 12.82
N ASN A 44 -38.45 -49.54 14.01
CA ASN A 44 -37.47 -48.82 14.82
C ASN A 44 -36.11 -48.73 14.12
N PHE A 45 -35.66 -49.82 13.51
CA PHE A 45 -34.39 -49.85 12.78
C PHE A 45 -34.40 -48.87 11.60
N MET A 46 -35.50 -48.82 10.85
CA MET A 46 -35.66 -47.88 9.73
C MET A 46 -35.66 -46.43 10.22
N ALA A 47 -36.40 -46.11 11.28
CA ALA A 47 -36.43 -44.77 11.87
C ALA A 47 -35.04 -44.32 12.35
N ILE A 48 -34.29 -45.19 13.04
CA ILE A 48 -32.93 -44.88 13.51
C ILE A 48 -31.99 -44.67 12.32
N LYS A 49 -32.08 -45.52 11.29
CA LYS A 49 -31.26 -45.40 10.08
C LYS A 49 -31.49 -44.04 9.39
N GLU A 50 -32.74 -43.61 9.27
CA GLU A 50 -33.08 -42.31 8.69
C GLU A 50 -32.50 -41.16 9.52
N ALA A 51 -32.70 -41.18 10.84
CA ALA A 51 -32.15 -40.18 11.75
C ALA A 51 -30.61 -40.09 11.68
N CYS A 52 -29.91 -41.23 11.60
CA CYS A 52 -28.45 -41.24 11.43
C CYS A 52 -28.01 -40.61 10.11
N MET A 53 -28.73 -40.89 9.01
CA MET A 53 -28.42 -40.32 7.70
C MET A 53 -28.66 -38.80 7.67
N GLU A 54 -29.72 -38.32 8.32
CA GLU A 54 -30.00 -36.90 8.47
C GLU A 54 -28.93 -36.20 9.31
N GLN A 55 -28.60 -36.73 10.48
CA GLN A 55 -27.54 -36.21 11.33
C GLN A 55 -26.18 -36.16 10.61
N GLN A 56 -25.87 -37.16 9.78
CA GLN A 56 -24.63 -37.16 9.01
C GLN A 56 -24.59 -36.02 7.99
N ARG A 57 -25.72 -35.72 7.32
CA ARG A 57 -25.82 -34.58 6.39
C ARG A 57 -25.66 -33.26 7.14
N ASP A 58 -26.32 -33.11 8.28
CA ASP A 58 -26.24 -31.89 9.10
C ASP A 58 -24.83 -31.63 9.62
N CYS A 59 -24.15 -32.66 10.11
CA CYS A 59 -22.75 -32.55 10.53
C CYS A 59 -21.83 -32.06 9.40
N LYS A 60 -22.04 -32.54 8.16
CA LYS A 60 -21.27 -32.07 6.99
C LYS A 60 -21.56 -30.61 6.69
N VAL A 61 -22.84 -30.22 6.67
CA VAL A 61 -23.25 -28.84 6.41
C VAL A 61 -22.70 -27.90 7.49
N GLN A 62 -22.81 -28.26 8.76
CA GLN A 62 -22.28 -27.46 9.87
C GLN A 62 -20.77 -27.27 9.80
N LYS A 63 -20.02 -28.29 9.35
CA LYS A 63 -18.57 -28.17 9.16
C LYS A 63 -18.24 -27.12 8.08
N VAL A 64 -18.94 -27.18 6.95
CA VAL A 64 -18.78 -26.20 5.86
C VAL A 64 -19.18 -24.80 6.32
N LEU A 65 -20.30 -24.65 7.03
CA LEU A 65 -20.75 -23.35 7.55
C LEU A 65 -19.74 -22.73 8.52
N ARG A 66 -19.14 -23.54 9.40
CA ARG A 66 -18.07 -23.06 10.30
C ARG A 66 -16.85 -22.58 9.52
N GLN A 67 -16.41 -23.34 8.53
CA GLN A 67 -15.28 -22.94 7.69
C GLN A 67 -15.56 -21.63 6.94
N ARG A 68 -16.74 -21.51 6.31
CA ARG A 68 -17.14 -20.29 5.59
C ARG A 68 -17.24 -19.07 6.49
N ARG A 69 -17.72 -19.24 7.72
CA ARG A 69 -17.77 -18.15 8.71
C ARG A 69 -16.37 -17.66 9.06
N HIS A 70 -15.44 -18.59 9.31
CA HIS A 70 -14.05 -18.25 9.60
C HIS A 70 -13.37 -17.54 8.42
N GLU A 71 -13.53 -18.06 7.19
CA GLU A 71 -13.02 -17.40 5.97
C GLU A 71 -13.59 -15.98 5.80
N MET A 72 -14.86 -15.76 6.18
CA MET A 72 -15.49 -14.44 6.10
C MET A 72 -14.94 -13.48 7.17
N GLU A 73 -14.72 -13.95 8.39
CA GLU A 73 -14.10 -13.18 9.48
C GLU A 73 -12.68 -12.74 9.10
N GLU A 74 -11.88 -13.64 8.51
CA GLU A 74 -10.54 -13.32 8.01
C GLU A 74 -10.57 -12.27 6.89
N ARG A 75 -11.50 -12.38 5.93
CA ARG A 75 -11.65 -11.39 4.87
C ARG A 75 -12.02 -10.01 5.40
N VAL A 76 -12.94 -9.94 6.37
CA VAL A 76 -13.33 -8.68 7.01
C VAL A 76 -12.17 -8.08 7.79
N ALA A 77 -11.37 -8.89 8.49
CA ALA A 77 -10.17 -8.41 9.17
C ALA A 77 -9.14 -7.86 8.18
N PHE A 78 -8.90 -8.58 7.08
CA PHE A 78 -7.99 -8.15 6.02
C PHE A 78 -8.45 -6.85 5.35
N GLU A 79 -9.74 -6.71 5.04
CA GLU A 79 -10.30 -5.50 4.43
C GLU A 79 -10.11 -4.27 5.33
N LYS A 80 -10.27 -4.43 6.65
CA LYS A 80 -10.01 -3.36 7.62
C LYS A 80 -8.54 -2.92 7.63
N LEU A 81 -7.61 -3.88 7.66
CA LEU A 81 -6.18 -3.60 7.61
C LEU A 81 -5.81 -2.90 6.30
N LEU A 82 -6.36 -3.36 5.18
CA LEU A 82 -6.13 -2.76 3.88
C LEU A 82 -6.66 -1.32 3.82
N ALA A 83 -7.84 -1.05 4.39
CA ALA A 83 -8.41 0.29 4.44
C ALA A 83 -7.56 1.25 5.29
N GLU A 84 -7.03 0.78 6.42
CA GLU A 84 -6.13 1.55 7.29
C GLU A 84 -4.82 1.91 6.57
N GLU A 85 -4.15 0.92 5.97
CA GLU A 85 -2.91 1.12 5.22
C GLU A 85 -3.09 2.07 4.02
N LEU A 86 -4.25 2.00 3.36
CA LEU A 86 -4.58 2.87 2.23
C LEU A 86 -4.78 4.32 2.69
N GLU A 87 -5.45 4.53 3.82
CA GLU A 87 -5.64 5.88 4.38
C GLU A 87 -4.31 6.48 4.87
N ASP A 88 -3.47 5.68 5.53
CA ASP A 88 -2.12 6.10 5.93
C ASP A 88 -1.27 6.49 4.71
N THR A 89 -1.33 5.69 3.65
CA THR A 89 -0.64 5.98 2.40
C THR A 89 -1.17 7.25 1.74
N ARG A 90 -2.49 7.45 1.75
CA ARG A 90 -3.13 8.66 1.23
C ARG A 90 -2.67 9.90 1.99
N GLN A 91 -2.64 9.84 3.31
CA GLN A 91 -2.21 10.95 4.15
C GLN A 91 -0.71 11.27 3.95
N ARG A 92 0.14 10.24 3.86
CA ARG A 92 1.57 10.41 3.55
C ARG A 92 1.77 11.06 2.18
N ASN A 93 1.03 10.64 1.16
CA ASN A 93 1.11 11.21 -0.19
C ASN A 93 0.64 12.67 -0.22
N LEU A 94 -0.43 13.00 0.50
CA LEU A 94 -0.90 14.39 0.63
C LEU A 94 0.17 15.29 1.26
N SER A 95 0.73 14.86 2.39
CA SER A 95 1.82 15.59 3.07
C SER A 95 3.04 15.79 2.18
N MET A 96 3.47 14.74 1.47
CA MET A 96 4.59 14.82 0.54
C MET A 96 4.31 15.77 -0.63
N SER A 97 3.10 15.75 -1.18
CA SER A 97 2.68 16.66 -2.25
C SER A 97 2.71 18.11 -1.80
N GLU A 98 2.24 18.41 -0.58
CA GLU A 98 2.30 19.74 0.01
C GLU A 98 3.74 20.22 0.22
N GLN A 99 4.61 19.37 0.76
CA GLN A 99 6.03 19.66 0.93
C GLN A 99 6.71 19.97 -0.42
N LEU A 100 6.44 19.17 -1.46
CA LEU A 100 6.97 19.41 -2.80
C LEU A 100 6.45 20.73 -3.40
N LYS A 101 5.18 21.06 -3.17
CA LYS A 101 4.59 22.33 -3.60
C LYS A 101 5.27 23.51 -2.91
N GLN A 102 5.50 23.42 -1.60
CA GLN A 102 6.18 24.45 -0.83
C GLN A 102 7.64 24.64 -1.26
N GLN A 103 8.38 23.54 -1.48
CA GLN A 103 9.75 23.61 -2.00
C GLN A 103 9.79 24.25 -3.40
N ARG A 104 8.83 23.92 -4.28
CA ARG A 104 8.75 24.53 -5.61
C ARG A 104 8.44 26.02 -5.53
N SER A 105 7.53 26.45 -4.65
CA SER A 105 7.23 27.88 -4.48
C SER A 105 8.43 28.63 -3.91
N GLN A 106 9.14 28.06 -2.93
CA GLN A 106 10.37 28.66 -2.38
C GLN A 106 11.46 28.80 -3.44
N LYS A 107 11.71 27.76 -4.23
CA LYS A 107 12.68 27.82 -5.34
C LYS A 107 12.32 28.88 -6.38
N ARG A 108 11.02 29.03 -6.70
CA ARG A 108 10.54 30.10 -7.59
C ARG A 108 10.74 31.47 -6.99
N GLN A 109 10.42 31.63 -5.70
CA GLN A 109 10.63 32.90 -5.00
C GLN A 109 12.10 33.31 -5.02
N ILE A 110 13.00 32.41 -4.62
CA ILE A 110 14.46 32.65 -4.66
C ILE A 110 14.92 32.98 -6.08
N SER A 111 14.43 32.26 -7.08
CA SER A 111 14.77 32.54 -8.49
C SER A 111 14.29 33.91 -8.95
N ASN A 112 13.11 34.36 -8.50
CA ASN A 112 12.58 35.68 -8.84
C ASN A 112 13.38 36.77 -8.14
N GLU A 113 13.66 36.61 -6.83
CA GLU A 113 14.49 37.54 -6.06
C GLU A 113 15.89 37.68 -6.68
N LEU A 114 16.51 36.58 -7.08
CA LEU A 114 17.80 36.61 -7.78
C LEU A 114 17.70 37.34 -9.11
N MET A 115 16.61 37.15 -9.87
CA MET A 115 16.39 37.84 -11.13
C MET A 115 16.23 39.35 -10.93
N ASP A 116 15.48 39.77 -9.91
CA ASP A 116 15.29 41.17 -9.53
C ASP A 116 16.60 41.83 -9.08
N CYS A 117 17.42 41.12 -8.30
CA CYS A 117 18.76 41.56 -7.93
C CYS A 117 19.66 41.75 -9.15
N ILE A 118 19.62 40.81 -10.11
CA ILE A 118 20.39 40.91 -11.36
C ILE A 118 19.90 42.09 -12.21
N HIS A 119 18.60 42.34 -12.28
CA HIS A 119 18.04 43.50 -12.98
C HIS A 119 18.50 44.81 -12.33
N THR A 120 18.38 44.92 -11.01
CA THR A 120 18.85 46.09 -10.25
C THR A 120 20.34 46.32 -10.47
N LEU A 121 21.16 45.26 -10.42
CA LEU A 121 22.58 45.36 -10.70
C LEU A 121 22.86 45.80 -12.14
N LYS A 122 22.15 45.26 -13.14
CA LYS A 122 22.30 45.70 -14.54
C LYS A 122 21.97 47.19 -14.70
N GLU A 123 20.91 47.67 -14.06
CA GLU A 123 20.49 49.08 -14.14
C GLU A 123 21.46 50.02 -13.41
N THR A 124 21.94 49.67 -12.23
CA THR A 124 22.86 50.53 -11.45
C THR A 124 24.27 50.56 -12.02
N THR A 125 24.74 49.43 -12.56
CA THR A 125 26.10 49.29 -13.05
C THR A 125 26.22 49.60 -14.55
N GLY A 126 25.12 49.50 -15.29
CA GLY A 126 25.13 49.52 -16.75
C GLY A 126 25.78 48.27 -17.37
N ILE A 127 26.07 47.22 -16.58
CA ILE A 127 26.81 46.04 -17.03
C ILE A 127 25.84 44.88 -17.32
N TYR A 128 25.82 44.44 -18.58
CA TYR A 128 24.99 43.34 -19.07
C TYR A 128 25.84 42.09 -19.28
N LEU A 129 25.73 41.13 -18.37
CA LEU A 129 26.45 39.86 -18.45
C LEU A 129 25.65 38.80 -19.22
N LYS A 130 26.36 37.97 -20.00
CA LYS A 130 25.83 36.76 -20.64
C LYS A 130 25.87 35.60 -19.64
N GLN A 131 24.71 35.25 -19.10
CA GLN A 131 24.60 34.20 -18.06
C GLN A 131 25.05 32.82 -18.55
N GLU A 132 24.81 32.46 -19.81
CA GLU A 132 25.18 31.16 -20.38
C GLU A 132 26.70 30.90 -20.39
N ALA A 133 27.52 31.95 -20.32
CA ALA A 133 28.98 31.85 -20.34
C ALA A 133 29.58 31.65 -18.93
N LEU A 134 28.81 31.96 -17.88
CA LEU A 134 29.22 31.80 -16.49
C LEU A 134 29.12 30.33 -16.05
N PRO A 135 29.97 29.86 -15.11
CA PRO A 135 31.05 30.58 -14.44
C PRO A 135 32.39 30.52 -15.21
N ALA A 136 32.47 29.78 -16.33
CA ALA A 136 33.73 29.53 -17.03
C ALA A 136 34.34 30.79 -17.65
N ARG A 137 33.49 31.73 -18.09
CA ARG A 137 33.89 32.99 -18.73
C ARG A 137 32.96 34.13 -18.30
N VAL A 138 33.51 35.32 -18.20
CA VAL A 138 32.79 36.54 -17.87
C VAL A 138 32.69 37.37 -19.15
N GLN A 139 31.60 37.15 -19.88
CA GLN A 139 31.30 37.82 -21.15
C GLN A 139 30.12 38.76 -20.97
N GLY A 140 30.17 39.96 -21.56
CA GLY A 140 29.09 40.93 -21.45
C GLY A 140 29.34 42.21 -22.23
N VAL A 141 28.48 43.20 -21.97
CA VAL A 141 28.56 44.55 -22.54
C VAL A 141 28.30 45.56 -21.43
N VAL A 142 29.09 46.62 -21.41
CA VAL A 142 28.85 47.78 -20.54
C VAL A 142 28.18 48.88 -21.36
N ALA A 143 27.05 49.39 -20.88
CA ALA A 143 26.42 50.60 -21.37
C ALA A 143 27.00 51.82 -20.66
N ARG A 144 27.60 52.75 -21.41
CA ARG A 144 28.11 54.02 -20.93
C ARG A 144 27.27 55.15 -21.52
N THR A 145 26.49 55.81 -20.67
CA THR A 145 25.70 56.98 -21.06
C THR A 145 26.61 58.21 -21.17
N GLY A 146 26.73 58.78 -22.37
CA GLY A 146 27.55 59.95 -22.66
C GLY A 146 26.69 61.18 -22.96
N THR A 147 27.24 62.39 -22.81
CA THR A 147 26.53 63.66 -23.10
C THR A 147 26.15 63.84 -24.58
N ASN A 148 26.80 63.12 -25.50
CA ASN A 148 26.57 63.24 -26.95
C ASN A 148 26.04 61.95 -27.61
N CYS A 149 26.41 60.76 -27.12
CA CYS A 149 25.92 59.44 -27.58
C CYS A 149 26.14 58.38 -26.48
N ASP A 150 25.27 57.37 -26.44
CA ASP A 150 25.46 56.17 -25.62
C ASP A 150 26.49 55.24 -26.28
N GLN A 151 27.45 54.75 -25.51
CA GLN A 151 28.49 53.84 -25.97
C GLN A 151 28.36 52.47 -25.31
N TRP A 152 28.42 51.41 -26.12
CA TRP A 152 28.35 50.02 -25.66
C TRP A 152 29.74 49.37 -25.79
N ILE A 153 30.33 48.93 -24.68
CA ILE A 153 31.68 48.39 -24.61
C ILE A 153 31.59 46.88 -24.34
N PRO A 154 31.82 46.01 -25.34
CA PRO A 154 31.81 44.55 -25.14
C PRO A 154 33.08 44.08 -24.43
N PHE A 155 32.96 43.03 -23.64
CA PHE A 155 34.08 42.34 -23.01
C PHE A 155 33.87 40.83 -22.98
N ASP A 156 34.96 40.07 -23.05
CA ASP A 156 34.97 38.62 -22.99
C ASP A 156 36.25 38.17 -22.30
N LEU A 157 36.14 37.88 -21.00
CA LEU A 157 37.27 37.57 -20.13
C LEU A 157 37.15 36.14 -19.60
N GLY A 158 38.28 35.47 -19.41
CA GLY A 158 38.31 34.21 -18.67
C GLY A 158 38.00 34.44 -17.18
N ALA A 159 37.41 33.46 -16.49
CA ALA A 159 37.09 33.61 -15.06
C ALA A 159 38.29 33.92 -14.16
N THR A 160 39.51 33.61 -14.62
CA THR A 160 40.77 33.83 -13.91
C THR A 160 41.65 34.92 -14.53
N ASP A 161 41.15 35.69 -15.50
CA ASP A 161 41.93 36.71 -16.21
C ASP A 161 42.01 38.02 -15.43
N THR A 162 42.81 38.03 -14.36
CA THR A 162 42.94 39.16 -13.43
C THR A 162 43.42 40.45 -14.11
N GLU A 163 44.27 40.36 -15.12
CA GLU A 163 44.78 41.52 -15.86
C GLU A 163 43.69 42.11 -16.78
N GLY A 164 42.92 41.24 -17.44
CA GLY A 164 41.77 41.65 -18.24
C GLY A 164 40.68 42.35 -17.40
N PHE A 165 40.41 41.87 -16.18
CA PHE A 165 39.47 42.52 -15.27
C PHE A 165 39.96 43.89 -14.78
N GLU A 166 41.26 44.04 -14.51
CA GLU A 166 41.85 45.33 -14.12
C GLU A 166 41.73 46.36 -15.25
N SER A 167 42.00 45.96 -16.49
CA SER A 167 41.83 46.82 -17.67
C SER A 167 40.37 47.25 -17.89
N LEU A 168 39.43 46.31 -17.73
CA LEU A 168 38.00 46.61 -17.76
C LEU A 168 37.62 47.62 -16.68
N PHE A 169 38.11 47.43 -15.45
CA PHE A 169 37.81 48.29 -14.31
C PHE A 169 38.33 49.72 -14.51
N GLN A 170 39.55 49.90 -15.04
CA GLN A 170 40.09 51.22 -15.38
C GLN A 170 39.28 51.91 -16.50
N THR A 171 38.79 51.14 -17.46
CA THR A 171 37.92 51.66 -18.53
C THR A 171 36.56 52.11 -17.97
N LEU A 172 36.08 51.43 -16.94
CA LEU A 172 34.82 51.69 -16.24
C LEU A 172 34.89 52.83 -15.22
N GLN A 173 36.01 53.03 -14.51
CA GLN A 173 36.18 54.16 -13.57
C GLN A 173 36.00 55.53 -14.25
N ASN A 174 36.20 55.60 -15.57
CA ASN A 174 36.00 56.80 -16.37
C ASN A 174 34.58 56.93 -16.96
N ALA A 175 33.70 55.96 -16.69
CA ALA A 175 32.28 56.00 -17.02
C ALA A 175 31.51 56.45 -15.77
N ASN A 176 30.45 57.24 -15.93
CA ASN A 176 29.60 57.77 -14.86
C ASN A 176 28.85 56.66 -14.12
N VAL A 177 29.58 55.89 -13.34
CA VAL A 177 29.04 54.94 -12.39
C VAL A 177 28.42 55.75 -11.26
N ASP A 178 27.12 55.62 -11.05
CA ASP A 178 26.40 56.29 -9.95
C ASP A 178 26.94 55.73 -8.61
N VAL A 179 27.95 56.41 -8.06
CA VAL A 179 28.74 55.97 -6.90
C VAL A 179 27.85 55.76 -5.68
N GLU A 180 26.79 56.55 -5.55
CA GLU A 180 25.81 56.44 -4.46
C GLU A 180 25.00 55.14 -4.57
N LYS A 181 24.51 54.79 -5.77
CA LYS A 181 23.78 53.52 -6.00
C LYS A 181 24.67 52.30 -5.87
N TRP A 182 25.92 52.40 -6.30
CA TRP A 182 26.91 51.34 -6.10
C TRP A 182 27.23 51.12 -4.63
N ARG A 183 27.41 52.20 -3.86
CA ARG A 183 27.60 52.12 -2.41
C ARG A 183 26.42 51.44 -1.72
N GLN A 184 25.19 51.78 -2.13
CA GLN A 184 23.97 51.15 -1.60
C GLN A 184 23.91 49.65 -1.89
N LEU A 185 24.29 49.21 -3.09
CA LEU A 185 24.32 47.79 -3.45
C LEU A 185 25.39 47.00 -2.69
N VAL A 186 26.58 47.57 -2.51
CA VAL A 186 27.65 46.94 -1.73
C VAL A 186 27.25 46.81 -0.25
N SER A 187 26.59 47.82 0.31
CA SER A 187 26.02 47.75 1.66
C SER A 187 24.95 46.66 1.78
N LEU A 188 24.03 46.56 0.83
CA LEU A 188 23.02 45.49 0.80
C LEU A 188 23.64 44.10 0.71
N ALA A 189 24.66 43.92 -0.14
CA ALA A 189 25.34 42.62 -0.31
C ALA A 189 26.05 42.14 0.97
N ALA A 190 26.60 43.06 1.78
CA ALA A 190 27.21 42.73 3.06
C ALA A 190 26.19 42.20 4.09
N ASP A 191 24.96 42.70 4.05
CA ASP A 191 23.86 42.27 4.91
C ASP A 191 23.32 40.88 4.51
N PHE A 192 23.25 40.57 3.21
CA PHE A 192 22.85 39.24 2.73
C PHE A 192 23.86 38.14 3.09
N SER A 193 25.16 38.44 3.01
CA SER A 193 26.23 37.50 3.36
C SER A 193 26.25 37.12 4.85
N THR A 194 25.74 37.99 5.73
CA THR A 194 25.68 37.70 7.17
C THR A 194 24.46 36.84 7.54
N THR A 195 23.34 36.92 6.82
CA THR A 195 22.13 36.13 7.09
C THR A 195 22.21 34.65 6.72
N GLU A 196 22.97 34.27 5.69
CA GLU A 196 23.11 32.86 5.30
C GLU A 196 24.07 32.06 6.22
N SER A 197 24.84 32.73 7.07
CA SER A 197 25.83 32.09 7.95
C SER A 197 25.26 31.49 9.25
N ARG A 198 23.94 31.59 9.50
CA ARG A 198 23.32 31.14 10.77
C ARG A 198 22.36 29.95 10.70
N SER A 199 22.26 29.26 9.56
CA SER A 199 21.48 28.01 9.49
C SER A 199 22.17 26.93 8.66
N SER A 200 23.31 26.44 9.14
CA SER A 200 23.79 25.10 8.80
C SER A 200 23.58 24.14 9.99
N THR A 201 22.34 23.67 10.17
CA THR A 201 22.11 22.39 10.83
C THR A 201 22.11 21.30 9.79
N THR A 202 23.30 20.97 9.29
CA THR A 202 23.55 19.64 8.74
C THR A 202 23.80 18.70 9.93
N PRO A 203 23.03 17.61 10.09
CA PRO A 203 23.44 16.55 10.99
C PRO A 203 24.75 15.95 10.49
N ARG A 204 25.67 15.69 11.42
CA ARG A 204 26.95 15.04 11.14
C ARG A 204 26.73 13.74 10.36
N LYS A 205 27.53 13.61 9.32
CA LYS A 205 27.80 12.42 8.53
C LYS A 205 28.55 11.45 9.44
N ASP A 206 27.84 10.52 10.07
CA ASP A 206 28.30 9.22 10.59
C ASP A 206 27.03 8.50 11.09
N ASP A 207 26.83 7.22 10.71
CA ASP A 207 25.64 6.38 10.92
C ASP A 207 24.62 6.28 9.75
N ALA A 208 25.08 6.34 8.49
CA ALA A 208 24.35 5.67 7.40
C ALA A 208 24.73 4.18 7.38
N LYS A 209 24.11 3.38 8.24
CA LYS A 209 24.15 1.92 8.14
C LYS A 209 23.44 1.54 6.84
N CYS A 210 24.22 1.14 5.83
CA CYS A 210 23.73 0.65 4.55
C CYS A 210 22.66 -0.43 4.77
N ILE A 211 21.41 -0.12 4.43
CA ILE A 211 20.41 -1.14 4.16
C ILE A 211 20.64 -1.54 2.69
N PRO A 212 20.94 -2.82 2.39
CA PRO A 212 21.15 -3.23 1.01
C PRO A 212 19.82 -3.07 0.26
N ILE A 213 19.86 -2.25 -0.80
CA ILE A 213 18.78 -2.16 -1.77
C ILE A 213 18.73 -3.52 -2.46
N ILE A 214 17.62 -4.23 -2.29
CA ILE A 214 17.34 -5.46 -3.04
C ILE A 214 16.97 -5.01 -4.45
N GLU A 215 17.89 -5.15 -5.40
CA GLU A 215 17.58 -5.09 -6.83
C GLU A 215 16.79 -6.34 -7.19
N ILE A 216 15.51 -6.16 -7.54
CA ILE A 216 14.68 -7.20 -8.13
C ILE A 216 14.81 -7.04 -9.64
N ASP A 217 15.55 -7.95 -10.27
CA ASP A 217 15.60 -8.07 -11.73
C ASP A 217 14.26 -8.62 -12.25
N LEU A 218 13.55 -7.80 -13.02
CA LEU A 218 12.27 -8.13 -13.65
C LEU A 218 12.43 -8.72 -15.07
N THR A 219 13.65 -9.06 -15.49
CA THR A 219 13.92 -9.57 -16.86
C THR A 219 14.29 -11.05 -16.93
N SER A 220 14.32 -11.75 -15.79
CA SER A 220 14.58 -13.19 -15.76
C SER A 220 13.31 -14.00 -16.09
N PRO A 221 13.35 -14.99 -17.00
CA PRO A 221 12.21 -15.84 -17.32
C PRO A 221 11.84 -16.72 -16.10
N PRO A 222 10.54 -16.99 -15.87
CA PRO A 222 10.12 -17.85 -14.77
C PRO A 222 10.66 -19.26 -14.99
N ASN A 223 11.35 -19.80 -13.97
CA ASN A 223 11.79 -21.20 -13.95
C ASN A 223 10.58 -22.10 -14.24
N GLN A 224 10.66 -22.84 -15.35
CA GLN A 224 9.71 -23.89 -15.67
C GLN A 224 9.92 -25.04 -14.69
N VAL A 225 8.88 -25.35 -13.91
CA VAL A 225 8.69 -26.61 -13.20
C VAL A 225 7.52 -27.33 -13.85
#